data_AF-A0A3C1D8N7-F1
#
_entry.id   AF-A0A3C1D8N7-F1
#
_cell.length_a   1.000
_cell.length_b   1.000
_cell.length_c   1.000
_cell.angle_alpha   90.00
_cell.angle_beta   90.00
_cell.angle_gamma   90.00
#
_symmetry.space_group_name_H-M   'P 1'
#
loop_
_entity.id
_entity.type
_entity.pdbx_description
1 polymer ?
#
loop_
_entity_poly.entity_id
_entity_poly.type
_entity_poly.pdbx_seq_one_letter_code
_entity_poly.pdbx_strand_id
1 'polypeptide(L)' 'MFLAKEILGDRLCIMGDVNATMLAFGTEQDVFDYTTKLCREIGPTGYIVASGCDIPFNAKPENVLAMDKAVKAAAAK' A
#
# COMPACT_ATOMS: atom_id res chain seq x y z
N MET A 1 1.28 -6.95 6.91
CA MET A 1 0.65 -7.79 5.85
C MET A 1 1.42 -9.05 5.40
N PHE A 2 2.76 -9.15 5.53
CA PHE A 2 3.55 -10.25 4.94
C PHE A 2 3.20 -11.65 5.47
N LEU A 3 3.09 -11.82 6.80
CA LEU A 3 2.67 -13.10 7.40
C LEU A 3 1.27 -13.53 6.93
N ALA A 4 0.37 -12.57 6.66
CA ALA A 4 -0.95 -12.89 6.12
C ALA A 4 -0.83 -13.49 4.70
N LYS A 5 0.04 -12.96 3.83
CA LYS A 5 0.31 -13.57 2.52
C LYS A 5 0.89 -14.98 2.64
N GLU A 6 1.83 -15.19 3.57
CA GLU A 6 2.42 -16.51 3.82
C GLU A 6 1.38 -17.54 4.27
N ILE A 7 0.48 -17.16 5.19
CA ILE A 7 -0.55 -18.06 5.72
C ILE A 7 -1.68 -18.26 4.70
N LEU A 8 -2.19 -17.20 4.08
CA LEU A 8 -3.36 -17.27 3.20
C LEU A 8 -3.01 -17.78 1.80
N GLY A 9 -1.79 -17.54 1.33
CA GLY A 9 -1.31 -17.94 0.01
C GLY A 9 -2.14 -17.30 -1.11
N ASP A 10 -2.62 -18.12 -2.04
CA ASP A 10 -3.41 -17.69 -3.20
C ASP A 10 -4.91 -17.99 -3.03
N ARG A 11 -5.35 -18.24 -1.79
CA ARG A 11 -6.75 -18.63 -1.50
C ARG A 11 -7.69 -17.45 -1.32
N LEU A 12 -7.16 -16.28 -0.96
CA LEU A 12 -7.91 -15.07 -0.66
C LEU A 12 -7.17 -13.83 -1.17
N CYS A 13 -7.93 -12.82 -1.56
CA CYS A 13 -7.38 -11.49 -1.77
C CYS A 13 -7.11 -10.79 -0.44
N ILE A 14 -6.01 -10.05 -0.38
CA ILE A 14 -5.62 -9.22 0.76
C ILE A 14 -5.83 -7.75 0.40
N MET A 15 -6.34 -6.95 1.35
CA MET A 15 -6.53 -5.51 1.20
C MET A 15 -5.87 -4.77 2.37
N GLY A 16 -5.17 -3.67 2.10
CA GLY A 16 -4.39 -2.92 3.10
C GLY A 16 -3.10 -2.36 2.46
N ASP A 17 -2.03 -2.00 3.14
CA ASP A 17 -1.66 -1.95 4.57
C ASP A 17 -0.96 -0.58 4.82
N VAL A 18 -1.26 0.44 3.99
CA VAL A 18 -0.53 1.71 4.00
C VAL A 18 -0.89 2.49 5.28
N ASN A 19 0.13 2.76 6.09
CA ASN A 19 -0.06 3.31 7.44
C ASN A 19 -0.65 4.73 7.41
N ALA A 20 -1.75 4.95 8.13
CA ALA A 20 -2.42 6.25 8.22
C ALA A 20 -1.52 7.38 8.75
N THR A 21 -0.66 7.09 9.75
CA THR A 21 0.32 8.04 10.29
C THR A 21 1.34 8.44 9.23
N MET A 22 1.74 7.51 8.34
CA MET A 22 2.63 7.82 7.22
C MET A 22 1.94 8.74 6.21
N LEU A 23 0.65 8.53 5.94
CA LEU A 23 -0.13 9.41 5.07
C LEU A 23 -0.27 10.84 5.65
N ALA A 24 -0.41 10.98 6.97
CA ALA A 24 -0.53 12.28 7.64
C ALA A 24 0.81 13.00 7.88
N PHE A 25 1.86 12.29 8.27
CA PHE A 25 3.09 12.90 8.80
C PHE A 25 4.35 12.53 8.04
N GLY A 26 4.33 11.48 7.21
CA GLY A 26 5.47 11.03 6.41
C GLY A 26 5.75 11.91 5.18
N THR A 27 6.70 11.43 4.36
CA THR A 27 7.05 12.03 3.07
C THR A 27 6.46 11.25 1.90
N GLU A 28 6.35 11.88 0.72
CA GLU A 28 5.91 11.19 -0.51
C GLU A 28 6.76 9.95 -0.81
N GLN A 29 8.08 10.06 -0.59
CA GLN A 29 9.03 8.99 -0.85
C GLN A 29 8.80 7.80 0.09
N ASP A 30 8.57 8.04 1.38
CA ASP A 30 8.28 6.98 2.35
C ASP A 30 7.03 6.18 1.94
N VAL A 31 5.97 6.88 1.53
CA VAL A 31 4.72 6.25 1.09
C VAL A 31 4.92 5.48 -0.21
N PHE A 32 5.64 6.05 -1.17
CA PHE A 32 5.93 5.40 -2.44
C PHE A 32 6.72 4.11 -2.24
N ASP A 33 7.79 4.16 -1.45
CA ASP A 33 8.67 3.01 -1.22
C ASP A 33 7.96 1.90 -0.44
N TYR A 34 7.21 2.28 0.61
CA TYR A 34 6.44 1.32 1.39
C TYR A 34 5.34 0.65 0.56
N THR A 35 4.59 1.43 -0.21
CA THR A 35 3.54 0.90 -1.09
C THR A 35 4.13 0.00 -2.17
N THR A 36 5.25 0.39 -2.77
CA THR A 36 5.97 -0.43 -3.77
C THR A 36 6.41 -1.77 -3.17
N LYS A 37 6.92 -1.76 -1.93
CA LYS A 37 7.28 -2.99 -1.21
C LYS A 37 6.05 -3.88 -1.01
N LEU A 38 4.92 -3.34 -0.57
CA LEU A 38 3.69 -4.12 -0.41
C LEU A 38 3.24 -4.77 -1.73
N CYS A 39 3.23 -4.00 -2.82
CA CYS A 39 2.87 -4.51 -4.15
C CYS A 39 3.80 -5.66 -4.59
N ARG A 40 5.11 -5.56 -4.34
CA ARG A 40 6.09 -6.57 -4.73
C ARG A 40 5.97 -7.86 -3.93
N GLU A 41 5.75 -7.76 -2.62
CA GLU A 41 5.78 -8.93 -1.72
C GLU A 41 4.42 -9.64 -1.63
N ILE A 42 3.31 -8.95 -1.90
CA ILE A 42 1.94 -9.49 -1.71
C ILE A 42 1.23 -9.68 -3.05
N GLY A 43 1.38 -8.72 -3.96
CA GLY A 43 0.91 -8.80 -5.33
C GLY A 43 1.84 -9.67 -6.19
N PRO A 44 1.73 -9.61 -7.53
CA PRO A 44 0.87 -8.72 -8.33
C PRO A 44 -0.60 -9.14 -8.41
N THR A 45 -0.93 -10.36 -7.97
CA THR A 45 -2.30 -10.88 -7.94
C THR A 45 -2.79 -11.03 -6.50
N GLY A 46 -4.11 -10.98 -6.29
CA GLY A 46 -4.69 -11.19 -4.97
C GLY A 46 -4.39 -10.09 -3.95
N TYR A 47 -4.05 -8.88 -4.40
CA TYR A 47 -3.76 -7.74 -3.52
C TYR A 47 -4.45 -6.46 -3.98
N ILE A 48 -5.11 -5.78 -3.05
CA ILE A 48 -5.76 -4.48 -3.24
C ILE A 48 -5.09 -3.48 -2.30
N VAL A 49 -4.36 -2.52 -2.85
CA VAL A 49 -3.73 -1.48 -2.03
C VAL A 49 -4.80 -0.57 -1.44
N ALA A 50 -4.74 -0.38 -0.14
CA ALA A 50 -5.58 0.52 0.63
C ALA A 50 -4.80 1.09 1.82
N SER A 51 -5.37 2.08 2.50
CA SER A 51 -4.91 2.39 3.85
C SER A 51 -5.15 1.20 4.77
N GLY A 52 -4.27 0.98 5.76
CA GLY A 52 -4.47 -0.04 6.79
C GLY A 52 -5.64 0.25 7.73
N CYS A 53 -6.17 1.47 7.68
CA CYS A 53 -7.41 1.91 8.32
C CYS A 53 -8.13 2.84 7.34
N ASP A 54 -8.72 3.93 7.80
CA ASP A 54 -9.20 5.01 6.97
C ASP A 54 -8.08 6.02 6.65
N ILE A 55 -8.23 6.73 5.52
CA ILE A 55 -7.37 7.88 5.23
C ILE A 55 -7.73 9.00 6.23
N PRO A 56 -6.76 9.48 7.03
CA PRO A 56 -7.06 10.48 8.05
C PRO A 56 -7.37 11.84 7.41
N PHE A 57 -8.16 12.66 8.09
CA PHE A 57 -8.57 13.98 7.58
C PHE A 57 -7.37 14.93 7.30
N ASN A 58 -6.28 14.76 8.05
CA ASN A 58 -5.04 15.51 7.88
C ASN A 58 -4.01 14.80 6.98
N ALA A 59 -4.42 13.76 6.22
CA ALA A 59 -3.54 13.15 5.23
C ALA A 59 -3.08 14.21 4.23
N LYS A 60 -1.78 14.20 3.95
CA LYS A 60 -1.22 15.07 2.92
C LYS A 60 -1.65 14.56 1.53
N PRO A 61 -2.25 15.38 0.66
CA PRO A 61 -2.68 14.94 -0.67
C PRO A 61 -1.54 14.30 -1.49
N GLU A 62 -0.33 14.85 -1.39
CA GLU A 62 0.86 14.34 -2.06
C GLU A 62 1.23 12.92 -1.61
N ASN A 63 1.03 12.60 -0.34
CA ASN A 63 1.26 11.26 0.21
C ASN A 63 0.23 10.25 -0.35
N VAL A 64 -1.04 10.64 -0.45
CA VAL A 64 -2.09 9.79 -1.05
C VAL A 64 -1.82 9.58 -2.55
N LEU A 65 -1.37 10.61 -3.26
CA LEU A 65 -0.97 10.51 -4.66
C LEU A 65 0.28 9.64 -4.85
N ALA A 66 1.23 9.67 -3.91
CA ALA A 66 2.40 8.79 -3.92
C ALA A 66 2.02 7.31 -3.83
N MET A 67 0.98 6.98 -3.04
CA MET A 67 0.41 5.63 -2.98
C MET A 67 -0.15 5.18 -4.35
N ASP A 68 -0.93 6.02 -5.02
CA ASP A 68 -1.45 5.74 -6.38
C ASP A 68 -0.33 5.59 -7.42
N LYS A 69 0.67 6.49 -7.40
CA LYS A 69 1.85 6.41 -8.27
C LYS A 69 2.59 5.08 -8.10
N ALA A 70 2.79 4.62 -6.86
CA ALA A 70 3.45 3.35 -6.58
C ALA A 70 2.69 2.15 -7.14
N VAL A 71 1.36 2.12 -7.00
CA VAL A 71 0.50 1.07 -7.58
C VAL A 71 0.61 1.04 -9.10
N LYS A 72 0.49 2.20 -9.75
CA LYS A 72 0.62 2.31 -11.22
C LYS A 72 1.99 1.86 -11.71
N ALA A 73 3.05 2.23 -11.01
CA ALA A 73 4.41 1.81 -11.35
C ALA A 73 4.63 0.29 -11.16
N ALA A 74 3.96 -0.32 -10.17
CA ALA A 74 4.02 -1.76 -9.94
C ALA A 74 3.18 -2.56 -10.96
N ALA A 75 2.02 -2.03 -11.38
CA ALA A 75 1.10 -2.68 -12.31
C ALA A 75 1.52 -2.56 -13.79
N ALA A 76 2.44 -1.63 -14.12
CA ALA A 76 2.99 -1.46 -15.47
C ALA A 76 4.08 -2.50 -15.82
N LYS A 77 4.34 -3.47 -14.95
CA LYS A 77 5.34 -4.54 -15.11
C LYS A 77 4.66 -5.90 -15.21
#